data_AF-U5D0T7-F1
#
_entry.id   AF-U5D0T7-F1
#
_cell.length_a   1.000
_cell.length_b   1.000
_cell.length_c   1.000
_cell.angle_alpha   90.00
_cell.angle_beta   90.00
_cell.angle_gamma   90.00
#
_symmetry.space_group_name_H-M   'P 1'
#
loop_
_entity.id
_entity.type
_entity.pdbx_description
1 polymer ?
#
loop_
_entity_poly.entity_id
_entity_poly.type
_entity_poly.pdbx_seq_one_letter_code
_entity_poly.pdbx_strand_id
1 'polypeptide(L)'
;MEERIEAAVKLGRIPEDIRCQHKGFLEWDKTPFTSRDHSPIVQILIGGGDSTEVDMEGIPLPTLVYLAREKNPNQHHNFKAGAMNSLIRVSSVISNAPIILNVDCDMYSNDSKSIRDALCFLMDEETGHDIAFVQFPQNFDNMTKNELYDGFLRAIGVVDFPGMDGLGGTLYVGSGCFHRRSILGGKMLNEEFKEELSGGNWSKSEEKAKILEERGKDLATCTYELGTEWGKEVGLKYGCPVEDVITGLSIHCRGWRSVYYNPTRKAFLGVASTTLGDTLVQSKRWSEGDFQILLSKYCPFVYGWGKMSVAHMMSYSIYLFWPVNSLPTWCYALVPSLCLLNGVPLYPKVTSPWCIPFAFVAISSYGSSLHEMLLAKGTLKSWWNAERMWMIRRVSSYLFAFIDSILKLVGLGESGFDITTKVSDEDAMRRHEQEIMEFGGASPMFVILATLTLFNLIAFLLGLKRVITQGSSAMDSLMPQLILSGFIVSICFPIFEALFIRRDKGRLPISVAYTSIVLVLLISYIPIF
;
A
#
# COMPACT_ATOMS: atom_id res chain seq x y z
N MET A 1 -15.90 11.83 -27.00
CA MET A 1 -15.03 10.69 -26.62
C MET A 1 -15.62 9.96 -25.42
N GLU A 2 -15.92 10.68 -24.35
CA GLU A 2 -16.60 10.19 -23.14
C GLU A 2 -17.81 9.28 -23.45
N GLU A 3 -18.81 9.75 -24.19
CA GLU A 3 -19.98 8.95 -24.56
C GLU A 3 -19.63 7.59 -25.22
N ARG A 4 -18.57 7.54 -26.05
CA ARG A 4 -18.12 6.29 -26.69
C ARG A 4 -17.52 5.33 -25.68
N ILE A 5 -16.77 5.85 -24.72
CA ILE A 5 -16.18 5.07 -23.62
C ILE A 5 -17.29 4.55 -22.71
N GLU A 6 -18.20 5.41 -22.29
CA GLU A 6 -19.35 5.05 -21.46
C GLU A 6 -20.23 3.99 -22.14
N ALA A 7 -20.50 4.14 -23.44
CA ALA A 7 -21.23 3.15 -24.21
C ALA A 7 -20.50 1.80 -24.22
N ALA A 8 -19.19 1.77 -24.46
CA ALA A 8 -18.40 0.53 -24.44
C ALA A 8 -18.37 -0.12 -23.05
N VAL A 9 -18.22 0.67 -21.98
CA VAL A 9 -18.25 0.20 -20.59
C VAL A 9 -19.62 -0.40 -20.26
N LYS A 10 -20.71 0.31 -20.60
CA LYS A 10 -22.08 -0.15 -20.36
C LYS A 10 -22.41 -1.42 -21.13
N LEU A 11 -21.90 -1.56 -22.35
CA LEU A 11 -22.09 -2.75 -23.18
C LEU A 11 -21.17 -3.91 -22.79
N GLY A 12 -20.11 -3.65 -22.01
CA GLY A 12 -19.07 -4.65 -21.70
C GLY A 12 -18.27 -5.11 -22.91
N ARG A 13 -18.37 -4.41 -24.04
CA ARG A 13 -17.70 -4.71 -25.31
C ARG A 13 -17.57 -3.45 -26.16
N ILE A 14 -16.59 -3.45 -27.05
CA ILE A 14 -16.49 -2.44 -28.10
C ILE A 14 -17.40 -2.80 -29.29
N PRO A 15 -17.92 -1.80 -30.03
CA PRO A 15 -18.61 -2.01 -31.29
C PRO A 15 -17.78 -2.83 -32.30
N GLU A 16 -18.43 -3.68 -33.08
CA GLU A 16 -17.76 -4.62 -34.00
C GLU A 16 -17.00 -3.92 -35.11
N ASP A 17 -17.51 -2.79 -35.58
CA ASP A 17 -16.87 -1.91 -36.56
C ASP A 17 -15.55 -1.33 -36.04
N ILE A 18 -15.47 -1.01 -34.74
CA ILE A 18 -14.22 -0.57 -34.09
C ILE A 18 -13.30 -1.77 -33.85
N ARG A 19 -13.84 -2.90 -33.37
CA ARG A 19 -13.07 -4.12 -33.14
C ARG A 19 -12.33 -4.57 -34.40
N CYS A 20 -13.01 -4.57 -35.55
CA CYS A 20 -12.44 -4.97 -36.84
C CYS A 20 -11.27 -4.06 -37.31
N GLN A 21 -11.16 -2.84 -36.80
CA GLN A 21 -10.08 -1.91 -37.17
C GLN A 21 -8.75 -2.24 -36.49
N HIS A 22 -8.75 -3.04 -35.42
CA HIS A 22 -7.55 -3.34 -34.65
C HIS A 22 -7.07 -4.78 -34.89
N LYS A 23 -5.90 -4.91 -35.51
CA LYS A 23 -5.25 -6.19 -35.85
C LYS A 23 -5.12 -7.17 -34.67
N GLY A 24 -5.03 -6.67 -33.43
CA GLY A 24 -4.75 -7.49 -32.25
C GLY A 24 -5.93 -8.39 -31.89
N PHE A 25 -7.15 -7.86 -31.97
CA PHE A 25 -8.36 -8.66 -31.75
C PHE A 25 -8.51 -9.73 -32.83
N LEU A 26 -8.18 -9.41 -34.08
CA LEU A 26 -8.20 -10.38 -35.19
C LEU A 26 -7.19 -11.53 -35.00
N GLU A 27 -6.09 -11.31 -34.26
CA GLU A 27 -5.13 -12.39 -33.95
C GLU A 27 -5.72 -13.36 -32.91
N TRP A 28 -6.38 -12.86 -31.88
CA TRP A 28 -7.08 -13.70 -30.89
C TRP A 28 -8.33 -14.38 -31.47
N ASP A 29 -9.01 -13.79 -32.44
CA ASP A 29 -10.20 -14.41 -33.06
C ASP A 29 -9.86 -15.66 -33.90
N LYS A 30 -8.58 -15.89 -34.24
CA LYS A 30 -8.14 -17.06 -35.01
C LYS A 30 -8.14 -18.36 -34.20
N THR A 31 -8.07 -18.27 -32.87
CA THR A 31 -7.97 -19.44 -31.98
C THR A 31 -8.84 -19.21 -30.75
N PRO A 32 -9.56 -20.23 -30.24
CA PRO A 32 -10.27 -20.10 -28.97
C PRO A 32 -9.32 -19.59 -27.87
N PHE A 33 -9.67 -18.50 -27.21
CA PHE A 33 -8.86 -17.90 -26.15
C PHE A 33 -9.70 -17.67 -24.89
N THR A 34 -9.03 -17.62 -23.74
CA THR A 34 -9.64 -17.28 -22.45
C THR A 34 -8.77 -16.25 -21.74
N SER A 35 -9.25 -15.67 -20.63
CA SER A 35 -8.45 -14.74 -19.82
C SER A 35 -7.22 -15.38 -19.16
N ARG A 36 -7.09 -16.71 -19.22
CA ARG A 36 -5.98 -17.52 -18.68
C ARG A 36 -5.19 -18.27 -19.76
N ASP A 37 -5.65 -18.26 -21.00
CA ASP A 37 -5.05 -18.98 -22.11
C ASP A 37 -5.18 -18.16 -23.39
N HIS A 38 -4.13 -17.41 -23.72
CA HIS A 38 -4.10 -16.55 -24.90
C HIS A 38 -2.66 -16.19 -25.28
N SER A 39 -2.42 -16.05 -26.58
CA SER A 39 -1.15 -15.57 -27.15
C SER A 39 -0.88 -14.09 -26.80
N PRO A 40 0.37 -13.62 -26.88
CA PRO A 40 0.68 -12.23 -26.60
C PRO A 40 0.21 -11.30 -27.72
N ILE A 41 -0.18 -10.08 -27.37
CA ILE A 41 -0.42 -8.97 -28.28
C ILE A 41 0.61 -7.89 -27.97
N VAL A 42 1.37 -7.47 -28.98
CA VAL A 42 2.20 -6.26 -28.94
C VAL A 42 1.83 -5.42 -30.15
N GLN A 43 1.38 -4.19 -29.91
CA GLN A 43 0.96 -3.28 -30.97
C GLN A 43 1.47 -1.87 -30.71
N ILE A 44 2.06 -1.27 -31.73
CA ILE A 44 2.44 0.13 -31.72
C ILE A 44 1.25 0.93 -32.25
N LEU A 45 0.57 1.62 -31.35
CA LEU A 45 -0.69 2.33 -31.63
C LEU A 45 -0.48 3.76 -32.12
N ILE A 46 0.54 4.45 -31.60
CA ILE A 46 0.89 5.83 -31.96
C ILE A 46 2.41 5.91 -32.10
N GLY A 47 2.91 6.62 -33.12
CA GLY A 47 4.36 6.82 -33.39
C GLY A 47 5.18 5.52 -33.53
N GLY A 48 6.51 5.62 -33.55
CA GLY A 48 7.43 4.46 -33.52
C GLY A 48 7.68 3.76 -34.87
N GLY A 49 8.89 3.21 -35.06
CA GLY A 49 9.31 2.63 -36.34
C GLY A 49 9.18 3.63 -37.50
N ASP A 50 8.41 3.26 -38.54
CA ASP A 50 8.07 4.05 -39.73
C ASP A 50 6.78 4.89 -39.59
N SER A 51 6.12 4.89 -38.42
CA SER A 51 4.91 5.67 -38.16
C SER A 51 5.22 7.17 -38.00
N THR A 52 4.50 7.99 -38.79
CA THR A 52 4.59 9.46 -38.79
C THR A 52 3.34 10.10 -38.19
N GLU A 53 2.76 9.49 -37.15
CA GLU A 53 1.62 10.11 -36.47
C GLU A 53 2.05 11.42 -35.80
N VAL A 54 1.44 12.50 -36.28
CA VAL A 54 1.66 13.88 -35.84
C VAL A 54 0.35 14.46 -35.33
N ASP A 55 0.44 15.46 -34.47
CA ASP A 55 -0.70 16.26 -34.06
C ASP A 55 -1.19 17.20 -35.19
N MET A 56 -2.19 18.02 -34.89
CA MET A 56 -2.75 18.98 -35.86
C MET A 56 -1.74 20.05 -36.31
N GLU A 57 -0.64 20.25 -35.58
CA GLU A 57 0.43 21.20 -35.90
C GLU A 57 1.59 20.52 -36.64
N GLY A 58 1.51 19.22 -36.89
CA GLY A 58 2.57 18.45 -37.54
C GLY A 58 3.68 18.01 -36.59
N ILE A 59 3.48 18.09 -35.27
CA ILE A 59 4.45 17.67 -34.26
C ILE A 59 4.28 16.17 -33.98
N PRO A 60 5.36 15.37 -34.02
CA PRO A 60 5.28 13.93 -33.74
C PRO A 60 4.74 13.63 -32.33
N LEU A 61 3.78 12.72 -32.25
CA LEU A 61 3.23 12.26 -30.97
C LEU A 61 4.15 11.22 -30.29
N PRO A 62 4.16 11.14 -28.94
CA PRO A 62 4.89 10.10 -28.23
C PRO A 62 4.45 8.69 -28.63
N THR A 63 5.40 7.76 -28.69
CA THR A 63 5.10 6.37 -29.05
C THR A 63 4.21 5.72 -27.99
N LEU A 64 3.05 5.20 -28.40
CA LEU A 64 2.14 4.43 -27.55
C LEU A 64 2.17 2.96 -27.97
N VAL A 65 2.45 2.08 -27.01
CA VAL A 65 2.50 0.63 -27.23
C VAL A 65 1.49 -0.05 -26.33
N TYR A 66 0.64 -0.90 -26.90
CA TYR A 66 -0.22 -1.81 -26.16
C TYR A 66 0.44 -3.18 -26.03
N LEU A 67 0.47 -3.72 -24.81
CA LEU A 67 0.97 -5.06 -24.51
C LEU A 67 -0.08 -5.84 -23.72
N ALA A 68 -0.49 -6.99 -24.26
CA ALA A 68 -1.06 -8.09 -23.50
C ALA A 68 -0.07 -9.26 -23.55
N ARG A 69 0.56 -9.60 -22.43
CA ARG A 69 1.48 -10.74 -22.35
C ARG A 69 0.76 -12.07 -22.54
N GLU A 70 1.49 -13.09 -22.97
CA GLU A 70 0.94 -14.43 -23.08
C GLU A 70 0.51 -14.95 -21.70
N LYS A 71 -0.59 -15.71 -21.67
CA LYS A 71 -0.97 -16.51 -20.51
C LYS A 71 -1.22 -17.94 -20.93
N ASN A 72 -0.78 -18.86 -20.08
CA ASN A 72 -1.01 -20.28 -20.22
C ASN A 72 -1.47 -20.84 -18.85
N PRO A 73 -2.48 -21.73 -18.80
CA PRO A 73 -2.98 -22.29 -17.55
C PRO A 73 -1.93 -23.04 -16.72
N ASN A 74 -0.87 -23.54 -17.36
CA ASN A 74 0.19 -24.31 -16.71
C ASN A 74 1.35 -23.44 -16.18
N GLN A 75 1.33 -22.13 -16.43
CA GLN A 75 2.39 -21.21 -16.03
C GLN A 75 1.87 -20.15 -15.06
N HIS A 76 2.54 -19.99 -13.92
CA HIS A 76 2.18 -18.96 -12.95
C HIS A 76 2.57 -17.58 -13.48
N HIS A 77 1.63 -16.64 -13.52
CA HIS A 77 1.84 -15.34 -14.19
C HIS A 77 2.37 -14.23 -13.27
N ASN A 78 2.58 -14.48 -11.97
CA ASN A 78 3.24 -13.53 -11.04
C ASN A 78 2.60 -12.12 -11.00
N PHE A 79 1.27 -12.04 -11.15
CA PHE A 79 0.46 -10.80 -11.02
C PHE A 79 1.11 -9.55 -11.65
N LYS A 80 1.24 -8.45 -10.88
CA LYS A 80 1.78 -7.15 -11.33
C LYS A 80 3.27 -7.26 -11.69
N ALA A 81 4.07 -7.92 -10.86
CA ALA A 81 5.51 -8.13 -11.09
C ALA A 81 5.79 -8.75 -12.47
N GLY A 82 5.04 -9.79 -12.85
CA GLY A 82 5.21 -10.44 -14.15
C GLY A 82 4.80 -9.55 -15.34
N ALA A 83 3.78 -8.71 -15.16
CA ALA A 83 3.37 -7.75 -16.18
C ALA A 83 4.44 -6.67 -16.38
N MET A 84 4.96 -6.12 -15.28
CA MET A 84 6.05 -5.14 -15.31
C MET A 84 7.33 -5.70 -15.93
N ASN A 85 7.71 -6.94 -15.60
CA ASN A 85 8.89 -7.58 -16.22
C ASN A 85 8.72 -7.79 -17.72
N SER A 86 7.51 -8.17 -18.17
CA SER A 86 7.20 -8.25 -19.60
C SER A 86 7.33 -6.88 -20.29
N LEU A 87 6.82 -5.81 -19.66
CA LEU A 87 6.97 -4.43 -20.16
C LEU A 87 8.44 -3.99 -20.24
N ILE A 88 9.26 -4.30 -19.24
CA ILE A 88 10.70 -3.97 -19.24
C ILE A 88 11.39 -4.66 -20.43
N ARG A 89 11.09 -5.93 -20.69
CA ARG A 89 11.65 -6.67 -21.83
C ARG A 89 11.18 -6.10 -23.16
N VAL A 90 9.88 -5.97 -23.37
CA VAL A 90 9.31 -5.49 -24.64
C VAL A 90 9.79 -4.07 -24.95
N SER A 91 9.84 -3.19 -23.96
CA SER A 91 10.36 -1.82 -24.17
C SER A 91 11.84 -1.77 -24.55
N SER A 92 12.64 -2.81 -24.22
CA SER A 92 14.06 -2.86 -24.58
C SER A 92 14.31 -2.97 -26.09
N VAL A 93 13.39 -3.58 -26.84
CA VAL A 93 13.51 -3.67 -28.31
C VAL A 93 12.81 -2.52 -29.02
N ILE A 94 11.80 -1.89 -28.39
CA ILE A 94 11.04 -0.80 -29.02
C ILE A 94 11.73 0.56 -28.86
N SER A 95 11.95 1.01 -27.62
CA SER A 95 12.52 2.34 -27.35
C SER A 95 13.87 2.28 -26.67
N ASN A 96 14.15 1.20 -25.95
CA ASN A 96 15.34 1.00 -25.12
C ASN A 96 15.66 2.17 -24.18
N ALA A 97 14.61 2.88 -23.70
CA ALA A 97 14.80 4.09 -22.90
C ALA A 97 15.56 3.79 -21.59
N PRO A 98 16.57 4.60 -21.21
CA PRO A 98 17.40 4.34 -20.03
C PRO A 98 16.66 4.51 -18.71
N ILE A 99 15.63 5.35 -18.69
CA ILE A 99 14.80 5.61 -17.52
C ILE A 99 13.41 5.05 -17.77
N ILE A 100 12.85 4.38 -16.76
CA ILE A 100 11.52 3.79 -16.76
C ILE A 100 10.73 4.42 -15.64
N LEU A 101 9.60 5.04 -15.98
CA LEU A 101 8.60 5.46 -15.01
C LEU A 101 7.53 4.37 -14.89
N ASN A 102 7.21 3.95 -13.67
CA ASN A 102 6.04 3.12 -13.40
C ASN A 102 4.93 3.92 -12.71
N VAL A 103 3.70 3.72 -13.16
CA VAL A 103 2.50 4.37 -12.62
C VAL A 103 1.35 3.36 -12.62
N ASP A 104 0.61 3.30 -11.53
CA ASP A 104 -0.60 2.48 -11.43
C ASP A 104 -1.79 3.10 -12.20
N CYS A 105 -2.78 2.28 -12.55
CA CYS A 105 -3.93 2.73 -13.34
C CYS A 105 -4.85 3.72 -12.62
N ASP A 106 -4.80 3.76 -11.29
CA ASP A 106 -5.51 4.70 -10.44
C ASP A 106 -4.67 5.95 -10.11
N MET A 107 -3.54 6.13 -10.79
CA MET A 107 -2.61 7.26 -10.62
C MET A 107 -2.35 7.95 -11.97
N TYR A 108 -2.25 9.28 -11.95
CA TYR A 108 -1.91 10.07 -13.13
C TYR A 108 -0.86 11.13 -12.81
N SER A 109 -0.12 11.56 -13.84
CA SER A 109 0.85 12.65 -13.74
C SER A 109 0.12 13.99 -13.65
N ASN A 110 0.25 14.67 -12.52
CA ASN A 110 -0.31 15.99 -12.27
C ASN A 110 0.70 17.13 -12.52
N ASP A 111 2.00 16.85 -12.57
CA ASP A 111 3.01 17.84 -12.93
C ASP A 111 3.84 17.36 -14.13
N SER A 112 3.79 18.12 -15.22
CA SER A 112 4.59 17.85 -16.43
C SER A 112 6.09 18.02 -16.20
N LYS A 113 6.50 18.64 -15.08
CA LYS A 113 7.91 18.78 -14.68
C LYS A 113 8.48 17.55 -14.01
N SER A 114 7.65 16.59 -13.59
CA SER A 114 8.07 15.39 -12.84
C SER A 114 9.23 14.63 -13.51
N ILE A 115 9.20 14.48 -14.84
CA ILE A 115 10.27 13.84 -15.62
C ILE A 115 11.57 14.63 -15.46
N ARG A 116 11.54 15.95 -15.67
CA ARG A 116 12.71 16.81 -15.58
C ARG A 116 13.28 16.79 -14.16
N ASP A 117 12.42 16.90 -13.16
CA ASP A 117 12.84 16.93 -11.76
C ASP A 117 13.48 15.59 -11.35
N ALA A 118 12.96 14.45 -11.81
CA ALA A 118 13.58 13.14 -11.60
C ALA A 118 14.94 13.03 -12.31
N LEU A 119 15.05 13.55 -13.54
CA LEU A 119 16.30 13.56 -14.30
C LEU A 119 17.36 14.43 -13.64
N CYS A 120 17.01 15.52 -12.96
CA CYS A 120 17.99 16.31 -12.21
C CYS A 120 18.78 15.47 -11.20
N PHE A 121 18.13 14.53 -10.51
CA PHE A 121 18.82 13.62 -9.58
C PHE A 121 19.59 12.51 -10.31
N LEU A 122 19.00 11.93 -11.35
CA LEU A 122 19.61 10.79 -12.07
C LEU A 122 20.75 11.21 -13.00
N MET A 123 20.79 12.47 -13.42
CA MET A 123 21.83 13.01 -14.32
C MET A 123 22.81 13.93 -13.59
N ASP A 124 22.72 14.02 -12.26
CA ASP A 124 23.69 14.75 -11.45
C ASP A 124 25.09 14.13 -11.60
N GLU A 125 26.07 14.95 -11.96
CA GLU A 125 27.43 14.47 -12.28
C GLU A 125 28.17 13.93 -11.05
N GLU A 126 27.87 14.48 -9.87
CA GLU A 126 28.55 14.14 -8.62
C GLU A 126 27.95 12.90 -7.95
N THR A 127 26.62 12.82 -7.86
CA THR A 127 25.91 11.82 -7.05
C THR A 127 24.94 10.97 -7.84
N GLY A 128 24.58 11.38 -9.06
CA GLY A 128 23.57 10.70 -9.87
C GLY A 128 23.92 9.25 -10.17
N HIS A 129 25.21 8.95 -10.34
CA HIS A 129 25.72 7.63 -10.66
C HIS A 129 25.52 6.58 -9.54
N ASP A 130 25.19 7.00 -8.30
CA ASP A 130 24.86 6.10 -7.18
C ASP A 130 23.34 5.93 -7.00
N ILE A 131 22.51 6.72 -7.70
CA ILE A 131 21.05 6.72 -7.57
C ILE A 131 20.43 5.73 -8.56
N ALA A 132 19.75 4.71 -8.04
CA ALA A 132 19.02 3.74 -8.84
C ALA A 132 17.61 4.20 -9.24
N PHE A 133 16.92 4.88 -8.32
CA PHE A 133 15.56 5.36 -8.56
C PHE A 133 15.18 6.59 -7.74
N VAL A 134 14.22 7.35 -8.26
CA VAL A 134 13.61 8.52 -7.61
C VAL A 134 12.15 8.22 -7.33
N GLN A 135 11.79 8.15 -6.05
CA GLN A 135 10.42 7.89 -5.58
C GLN A 135 9.71 9.20 -5.26
N PHE A 136 8.54 9.39 -5.85
CA PHE A 136 7.64 10.50 -5.50
C PHE A 136 6.56 10.03 -4.52
N PRO A 137 6.00 10.93 -3.68
CA PRO A 137 4.87 10.58 -2.83
C PRO A 137 3.63 10.19 -3.65
N GLN A 138 2.96 9.12 -3.20
CA GLN A 138 1.63 8.74 -3.68
C GLN A 138 0.57 9.64 -3.07
N ASN A 139 0.14 10.67 -3.81
CA ASN A 139 -0.92 11.56 -3.36
C ASN A 139 -2.25 11.17 -3.97
N PHE A 140 -3.36 11.59 -3.34
CA PHE A 140 -4.70 11.26 -3.79
C PHE A 140 -5.59 12.51 -3.88
N ASP A 141 -6.49 12.54 -4.86
CA ASP A 141 -7.38 13.67 -5.14
C ASP A 141 -8.67 13.65 -4.33
N ASN A 142 -9.19 12.46 -4.05
CA ASN A 142 -10.43 12.26 -3.31
C ASN A 142 -10.21 12.26 -1.78
N MET A 143 -9.14 12.90 -1.29
CA MET A 143 -8.89 13.01 0.15
C MET A 143 -9.74 14.12 0.76
N THR A 144 -10.43 13.78 1.85
CA THR A 144 -11.14 14.79 2.65
C THR A 144 -10.14 15.63 3.47
N LYS A 145 -10.58 16.80 3.92
CA LYS A 145 -9.77 17.72 4.73
C LYS A 145 -9.14 17.05 5.96
N ASN A 146 -9.88 16.17 6.65
CA ASN A 146 -9.43 15.52 7.87
C ASN A 146 -9.13 14.03 7.68
N GLU A 147 -9.08 13.53 6.43
CA GLU A 147 -8.67 12.18 6.06
C GLU A 147 -9.25 11.08 6.96
N LEU A 148 -10.55 10.85 6.83
CA LEU A 148 -11.31 9.96 7.69
C LEU A 148 -10.67 8.58 7.94
N TYR A 149 -10.01 8.04 6.91
CA TYR A 149 -9.38 6.71 6.92
C TYR A 149 -7.85 6.74 6.94
N ASP A 150 -7.24 7.91 7.09
CA ASP A 150 -5.77 8.08 7.08
C ASP A 150 -5.13 7.41 5.83
N GLY A 151 -5.79 7.50 4.67
CA GLY A 151 -5.42 6.75 3.46
C GLY A 151 -4.13 7.24 2.79
N PHE A 152 -3.76 8.49 2.99
CA PHE A 152 -2.49 9.05 2.50
C PHE A 152 -1.30 8.69 3.41
N LEU A 153 -1.55 8.25 4.65
CA LEU A 153 -0.51 7.98 5.64
C LEU A 153 0.46 9.16 5.76
N ARG A 154 -0.06 10.37 6.04
CA ARG A 154 0.68 11.65 5.99
C ARG A 154 2.07 11.59 6.63
N ALA A 155 2.14 11.03 7.83
CA ALA A 155 3.38 10.93 8.58
C ALA A 155 4.45 10.14 7.82
N ILE A 156 4.08 9.06 7.13
CA ILE A 156 5.02 8.27 6.33
C ILE A 156 5.65 9.13 5.22
N GLY A 157 4.83 9.86 4.47
CA GLY A 157 5.31 10.66 3.34
C GLY A 157 6.08 11.93 3.74
N VAL A 158 5.87 12.48 4.94
CA VAL A 158 6.49 13.75 5.37
C VAL A 158 7.59 13.56 6.41
N VAL A 159 7.56 12.47 7.17
CA VAL A 159 8.50 12.20 8.26
C VAL A 159 9.34 10.97 7.93
N ASP A 160 8.71 9.81 7.75
CA ASP A 160 9.46 8.55 7.60
C ASP A 160 10.30 8.53 6.33
N PHE A 161 9.69 8.75 5.15
CA PHE A 161 10.40 8.65 3.87
C PHE A 161 11.53 9.66 3.72
N PRO A 162 11.36 10.95 4.08
CA PRO A 162 12.50 11.87 4.17
C PRO A 162 13.57 11.41 5.17
N GLY A 163 13.18 10.86 6.32
CA GLY A 163 14.13 10.29 7.29
C GLY A 163 14.93 9.12 6.73
N MET A 164 14.27 8.24 5.96
CA MET A 164 14.91 7.12 5.26
C MET A 164 15.83 7.57 4.13
N ASP A 165 15.47 8.66 3.44
CA ASP A 165 16.28 9.25 2.38
C ASP A 165 17.69 9.62 2.88
N GLY A 166 17.77 10.11 4.13
CA GLY A 166 19.03 10.38 4.83
C GLY A 166 19.87 9.13 5.19
N LEU A 167 19.31 7.91 5.09
CA LEU A 167 19.96 6.65 5.48
C LEU A 167 20.40 5.77 4.30
N GLY A 168 20.20 6.25 3.06
CA GLY A 168 20.51 5.52 1.84
C GLY A 168 19.37 5.49 0.81
N GLY A 169 18.20 6.02 1.18
CA GLY A 169 17.06 6.17 0.28
C GLY A 169 15.79 5.51 0.80
N THR A 170 14.63 5.95 0.31
CA THR A 170 13.34 5.34 0.65
C THR A 170 13.08 4.03 -0.13
N LEU A 171 12.11 3.25 0.33
CA LEU A 171 11.65 2.04 -0.35
C LEU A 171 11.00 2.37 -1.70
N TYR A 172 11.03 1.41 -2.62
CA TYR A 172 10.17 1.46 -3.80
C TYR A 172 8.74 1.05 -3.41
N VAL A 173 7.76 1.93 -3.60
CA VAL A 173 6.37 1.73 -3.15
C VAL A 173 5.36 1.52 -4.28
N GLY A 174 5.83 1.15 -5.48
CA GLY A 174 4.98 0.54 -6.50
C GLY A 174 4.36 1.48 -7.55
N SER A 175 4.40 2.80 -7.36
CA SER A 175 3.90 3.81 -8.31
C SER A 175 4.63 5.15 -8.16
N GLY A 176 4.67 5.96 -9.22
CA GLY A 176 5.31 7.28 -9.22
C GLY A 176 6.82 7.22 -9.01
N CYS A 177 7.47 6.19 -9.56
CA CYS A 177 8.91 5.97 -9.38
C CYS A 177 9.64 5.93 -10.72
N PHE A 178 10.74 6.68 -10.81
CA PHE A 178 11.62 6.69 -11.97
C PHE A 178 12.82 5.80 -11.69
N HIS A 179 12.95 4.70 -12.43
CA HIS A 179 14.03 3.73 -12.31
C HIS A 179 15.03 3.85 -13.46
N ARG A 180 16.31 3.63 -13.18
CA ARG A 180 17.28 3.25 -14.21
C ARG A 180 17.00 1.83 -14.73
N ARG A 181 16.87 1.68 -16.05
CA ARG A 181 16.67 0.38 -16.73
C ARG A 181 17.74 -0.63 -16.37
N SER A 182 19.01 -0.22 -16.39
CA SER A 182 20.17 -1.07 -16.07
C SER A 182 20.04 -1.75 -14.70
N ILE A 183 19.45 -1.06 -13.72
CA ILE A 183 19.31 -1.55 -12.36
C ILE A 183 18.17 -2.55 -12.25
N LEU A 184 17.07 -2.31 -12.97
CA LEU A 184 16.04 -3.32 -13.18
C LEU A 184 16.59 -4.50 -13.99
N GLY A 185 17.62 -4.30 -14.82
CA GLY A 185 18.40 -5.35 -15.49
C GLY A 185 19.31 -6.18 -14.57
N GLY A 186 19.38 -5.87 -13.26
CA GLY A 186 20.14 -6.63 -12.27
C GLY A 186 21.59 -6.18 -12.07
N LYS A 187 22.00 -5.04 -12.64
CA LYS A 187 23.38 -4.53 -12.52
C LYS A 187 23.74 -4.19 -11.06
N MET A 188 24.92 -4.64 -10.64
CA MET A 188 25.56 -4.27 -9.37
C MET A 188 26.18 -2.87 -9.48
N LEU A 189 26.30 -2.16 -8.37
CA LEU A 189 27.10 -0.94 -8.33
C LEU A 189 28.59 -1.32 -8.35
N ASN A 190 29.33 -0.87 -9.36
CA ASN A 190 30.79 -0.97 -9.46
C ASN A 190 31.35 0.21 -10.28
N GLU A 191 32.65 0.48 -10.16
CA GLU A 191 33.30 1.64 -10.79
C GLU A 191 33.24 1.59 -12.33
N GLU A 192 33.38 0.40 -12.93
CA GLU A 192 33.25 0.22 -14.39
C GLU A 192 31.86 0.62 -14.91
N PHE A 193 30.80 0.35 -14.13
CA PHE A 193 29.44 0.71 -14.51
C PHE A 193 29.16 2.21 -14.33
N LYS A 194 29.85 2.88 -13.39
CA LYS A 194 29.78 4.34 -13.25
C LYS A 194 30.34 5.04 -14.50
N GLU A 195 31.40 4.49 -15.09
CA GLU A 195 31.96 4.97 -16.36
C GLU A 195 31.05 4.66 -17.57
N GLU A 196 30.36 3.52 -17.58
CA GLU A 196 29.37 3.19 -18.63
C GLU A 196 28.19 4.19 -18.64
N LEU A 197 27.76 4.66 -17.47
CA LEU A 197 26.68 5.64 -17.32
C LEU A 197 27.04 7.03 -17.86
N SER A 198 28.33 7.41 -17.87
CA SER A 198 28.78 8.72 -18.33
C SER A 198 29.09 8.77 -19.84
N GLY A 199 29.17 7.61 -20.52
CA GLY A 199 29.61 7.50 -21.92
C GLY A 199 28.55 7.08 -22.96
N GLY A 200 27.27 6.97 -22.61
CA GLY A 200 26.26 6.31 -23.45
C GLY A 200 25.85 7.06 -24.73
N ASN A 201 26.24 6.53 -25.90
CA ASN A 201 25.63 6.86 -27.19
C ASN A 201 24.30 6.10 -27.35
N TRP A 202 23.18 6.82 -27.31
CA TRP A 202 21.84 6.24 -27.43
C TRP A 202 21.40 6.21 -28.90
N SER A 203 21.53 5.04 -29.56
CA SER A 203 20.98 4.86 -30.90
C SER A 203 19.55 4.31 -30.83
N LYS A 204 18.60 5.05 -31.40
CA LYS A 204 17.24 4.55 -31.65
C LYS A 204 17.30 3.54 -32.81
N SER A 205 16.67 2.38 -32.67
CA SER A 205 16.54 1.44 -33.79
C SER A 205 15.56 2.03 -34.83
N GLU A 206 16.01 2.15 -36.08
CA GLU A 206 15.21 2.59 -37.24
C GLU A 206 14.44 1.42 -37.90
N GLU A 207 14.19 0.34 -37.15
CA GLU A 207 13.45 -0.82 -37.64
C GLU A 207 11.95 -0.51 -37.84
N LYS A 208 11.34 -1.15 -38.83
CA LYS A 208 9.90 -1.03 -39.12
C LYS A 208 9.05 -1.48 -37.93
N ALA A 209 7.91 -0.81 -37.71
CA ALA A 209 7.03 -1.08 -36.58
C ALA A 209 6.63 -2.57 -36.48
N LYS A 210 6.31 -3.20 -37.61
CA LYS A 210 5.94 -4.63 -37.68
C LYS A 210 7.04 -5.56 -37.16
N ILE A 211 8.32 -5.25 -37.41
CA ILE A 211 9.44 -6.09 -36.93
C ILE A 211 9.59 -5.94 -35.42
N LEU A 212 9.46 -4.71 -34.91
CA LEU A 212 9.48 -4.42 -33.48
C LEU A 212 8.33 -5.11 -32.73
N GLU A 213 7.13 -5.10 -33.30
CA GLU A 213 5.96 -5.83 -32.76
C GLU A 213 6.22 -7.32 -32.63
N GLU A 214 6.71 -7.98 -33.69
CA GLU A 214 6.97 -9.43 -33.66
C GLU A 214 8.07 -9.79 -32.67
N ARG A 215 9.18 -9.02 -32.62
CA ARG A 215 10.23 -9.20 -31.59
C ARG A 215 9.68 -8.99 -30.18
N GLY A 216 8.79 -8.00 -30.01
CA GLY A 216 8.12 -7.75 -28.74
C GLY A 216 7.25 -8.94 -28.30
N LYS A 217 6.54 -9.59 -29.23
CA LYS A 217 5.72 -10.78 -28.94
C LYS A 217 6.58 -11.92 -28.38
N ASP A 218 7.75 -12.19 -28.97
CA ASP A 218 8.67 -13.23 -28.48
C ASP A 218 9.09 -12.99 -27.02
N LEU A 219 9.34 -11.73 -26.66
CA LEU A 219 9.71 -11.30 -25.29
C LEU A 219 8.55 -11.31 -24.29
N ALA A 220 7.31 -11.30 -24.80
CA ALA A 220 6.07 -11.29 -24.02
C ALA A 220 5.50 -12.70 -23.76
N THR A 221 6.20 -13.74 -24.20
CA THR A 221 5.80 -15.15 -23.98
C THR A 221 5.93 -15.55 -22.51
N CYS A 222 5.06 -16.47 -22.08
CA CYS A 222 5.04 -16.99 -20.71
C CYS A 222 6.21 -17.94 -20.42
N THR A 223 6.85 -18.46 -21.47
CA THR A 223 8.01 -19.35 -21.38
C THR A 223 9.34 -18.63 -21.40
N TYR A 224 9.38 -17.33 -21.76
CA TYR A 224 10.61 -16.54 -21.84
C TYR A 224 11.44 -16.59 -20.55
N GLU A 225 10.76 -16.61 -19.41
CA GLU A 225 11.40 -16.53 -18.10
C GLU A 225 11.92 -17.88 -17.60
N LEU A 226 11.54 -19.00 -18.25
CA LEU A 226 11.94 -20.34 -17.84
C LEU A 226 13.47 -20.52 -17.97
N GLY A 227 14.10 -20.95 -16.88
CA GLY A 227 15.56 -21.12 -16.82
C GLY A 227 16.35 -19.82 -16.75
N THR A 228 15.68 -18.66 -16.62
CA THR A 228 16.34 -17.35 -16.48
C THR A 228 16.31 -16.83 -15.03
N GLU A 229 16.97 -15.69 -14.83
CA GLU A 229 17.00 -14.94 -13.56
C GLU A 229 15.88 -13.88 -13.46
N TRP A 230 14.97 -13.79 -14.44
CA TRP A 230 13.82 -12.89 -14.35
C TRP A 230 12.92 -13.22 -13.16
N GLY A 231 12.54 -12.20 -12.41
CA GLY A 231 11.77 -12.34 -11.18
C GLY A 231 12.56 -12.86 -9.98
N LYS A 232 13.78 -13.39 -10.18
CA LYS A 232 14.66 -13.85 -9.11
C LYS A 232 15.72 -12.80 -8.80
N GLU A 233 16.53 -12.44 -9.79
CA GLU A 233 17.60 -11.44 -9.69
C GLU A 233 17.40 -10.21 -10.59
N VAL A 234 16.66 -10.40 -11.69
CA VAL A 234 16.39 -9.37 -12.71
C VAL A 234 14.91 -8.99 -12.71
N GLY A 235 14.64 -7.70 -12.93
CA GLY A 235 13.31 -7.11 -12.93
C GLY A 235 12.74 -6.93 -11.53
N LEU A 236 11.42 -6.77 -11.46
CA LEU A 236 10.66 -6.85 -10.22
C LEU A 236 10.67 -8.28 -9.72
N LYS A 237 10.91 -8.45 -8.42
CA LYS A 237 11.05 -9.74 -7.77
C LYS A 237 9.70 -10.46 -7.62
N TYR A 238 9.69 -11.78 -7.70
CA TYR A 238 8.49 -12.61 -7.55
C TYR A 238 8.38 -13.22 -6.14
N GLY A 239 7.18 -13.71 -5.82
CA GLY A 239 6.94 -14.52 -4.63
C GLY A 239 6.54 -13.74 -3.38
N CYS A 240 6.19 -12.46 -3.50
CA CYS A 240 5.69 -11.64 -2.39
C CYS A 240 4.56 -10.71 -2.89
N PRO A 241 3.48 -10.50 -2.11
CA PRO A 241 2.41 -9.53 -2.43
C PRO A 241 2.86 -8.07 -2.53
N VAL A 242 4.00 -7.72 -1.93
CA VAL A 242 4.63 -6.40 -1.99
C VAL A 242 5.94 -6.50 -2.78
N GLU A 243 5.82 -6.86 -4.07
CA GLU A 243 6.98 -7.06 -4.95
C GLU A 243 7.85 -5.80 -5.06
N ASP A 244 7.24 -4.64 -4.89
CA ASP A 244 7.86 -3.33 -4.94
C ASP A 244 8.87 -3.16 -3.81
N VAL A 245 8.45 -3.42 -2.57
CA VAL A 245 9.30 -3.31 -1.38
C VAL A 245 10.51 -4.26 -1.47
N ILE A 246 10.30 -5.53 -1.85
CA ILE A 246 11.43 -6.48 -2.01
C ILE A 246 12.34 -6.13 -3.19
N THR A 247 11.81 -5.53 -4.24
CA THR A 247 12.62 -5.07 -5.38
C THR A 247 13.49 -3.89 -4.94
N GLY A 248 12.93 -2.91 -4.23
CA GLY A 248 13.67 -1.80 -3.63
C GLY A 248 14.76 -2.29 -2.68
N LEU A 249 14.42 -3.20 -1.77
CA LEU A 249 15.38 -3.81 -0.83
C LEU A 249 16.53 -4.49 -1.58
N SER A 250 16.22 -5.25 -2.63
CA SER A 250 17.25 -5.90 -3.44
C SER A 250 18.11 -4.92 -4.20
N ILE A 251 17.59 -3.79 -4.65
CA ILE A 251 18.37 -2.74 -5.29
C ILE A 251 19.36 -2.15 -4.27
N HIS A 252 18.88 -1.80 -3.07
CA HIS A 252 19.74 -1.27 -1.99
C HIS A 252 20.80 -2.28 -1.54
N CYS A 253 20.47 -3.57 -1.45
CA CYS A 253 21.44 -4.64 -1.15
C CYS A 253 22.53 -4.80 -2.22
N ARG A 254 22.35 -4.23 -3.42
CA ARG A 254 23.38 -4.20 -4.47
C ARG A 254 24.26 -2.94 -4.42
N GLY A 255 24.13 -2.14 -3.35
CA GLY A 255 24.92 -0.94 -3.10
C GLY A 255 24.29 0.36 -3.59
N TRP A 256 23.15 0.29 -4.29
CA TRP A 256 22.50 1.47 -4.85
C TRP A 256 21.77 2.30 -3.81
N ARG A 257 21.64 3.59 -4.07
CA ARG A 257 20.81 4.52 -3.30
C ARG A 257 19.51 4.83 -4.05
N SER A 258 18.53 5.35 -3.32
CA SER A 258 17.35 5.98 -3.92
C SER A 258 17.17 7.40 -3.38
N VAL A 259 16.35 8.18 -4.06
CA VAL A 259 15.96 9.53 -3.66
C VAL A 259 14.46 9.57 -3.41
N TYR A 260 14.04 10.21 -2.32
CA TYR A 260 12.65 10.59 -2.10
C TYR A 260 12.45 12.07 -2.42
N TYR A 261 11.64 12.37 -3.45
CA TYR A 261 11.41 13.75 -3.88
C TYR A 261 9.94 14.15 -3.75
N ASN A 262 9.68 15.13 -2.88
CA ASN A 262 8.34 15.67 -2.61
C ASN A 262 8.22 17.13 -3.12
N PRO A 263 7.83 17.34 -4.39
CA PRO A 263 7.71 18.69 -4.96
C PRO A 263 6.51 19.47 -4.39
N THR A 264 6.58 20.80 -4.43
CA THR A 264 5.51 21.70 -3.97
C THR A 264 4.18 21.42 -4.69
N ARG A 265 4.22 21.22 -6.01
CA ARG A 265 3.08 20.70 -6.77
C ARG A 265 3.19 19.18 -6.75
N LYS A 266 2.17 18.52 -6.22
CA LYS A 266 2.09 17.05 -6.19
C LYS A 266 2.29 16.50 -7.61
N ALA A 267 3.35 15.71 -7.83
CA ALA A 267 3.70 15.22 -9.16
C ALA A 267 2.73 14.16 -9.67
N PHE A 268 2.27 13.28 -8.79
CA PHE A 268 1.34 12.20 -9.10
C PHE A 268 0.14 12.26 -8.17
N LEU A 269 -1.05 12.08 -8.73
CA LEU A 269 -2.32 12.08 -8.03
C LEU A 269 -3.09 10.81 -8.39
N GLY A 270 -3.70 10.17 -7.40
CA GLY A 270 -4.53 9.00 -7.62
C GLY A 270 -5.81 8.99 -6.80
N VAL A 271 -6.41 7.80 -6.66
CA VAL A 271 -7.69 7.61 -5.98
C VAL A 271 -7.53 6.70 -4.75
N ALA A 272 -7.78 7.26 -3.56
CA ALA A 272 -7.79 6.52 -2.31
C ALA A 272 -9.11 5.74 -2.12
N SER A 273 -9.09 4.74 -1.25
CA SER A 273 -10.32 4.03 -0.85
C SER A 273 -11.24 4.96 -0.04
N THR A 274 -12.54 4.91 -0.35
CA THR A 274 -13.59 5.75 0.26
C THR A 274 -14.42 5.01 1.33
N THR A 275 -14.14 3.72 1.55
CA THR A 275 -14.80 2.91 2.57
C THR A 275 -13.80 2.35 3.58
N LEU A 276 -14.28 2.08 4.80
CA LEU A 276 -13.44 1.43 5.82
C LEU A 276 -13.06 0.01 5.37
N GLY A 277 -14.01 -0.72 4.77
CA GLY A 277 -13.80 -2.10 4.33
C GLY A 277 -12.64 -2.23 3.34
N ASP A 278 -12.67 -1.43 2.27
CA ASP A 278 -11.61 -1.41 1.25
C ASP A 278 -10.26 -1.00 1.86
N THR A 279 -10.27 0.00 2.75
CA THR A 279 -9.06 0.47 3.44
C THR A 279 -8.43 -0.65 4.29
N LEU A 280 -9.25 -1.45 5.00
CA LEU A 280 -8.74 -2.55 5.83
C LEU A 280 -8.26 -3.73 5.00
N VAL A 281 -8.94 -4.05 3.89
CA VAL A 281 -8.46 -5.07 2.94
C VAL A 281 -7.12 -4.65 2.34
N GLN A 282 -6.99 -3.39 1.91
CA GLN A 282 -5.72 -2.86 1.41
C GLN A 282 -4.62 -2.96 2.47
N SER A 283 -4.90 -2.48 3.69
CA SER A 283 -3.95 -2.51 4.80
C SER A 283 -3.54 -3.94 5.17
N LYS A 284 -4.47 -4.90 5.11
CA LYS A 284 -4.19 -6.31 5.35
C LYS A 284 -3.18 -6.85 4.34
N ARG A 285 -3.40 -6.59 3.03
CA ARG A 285 -2.50 -7.09 1.96
C ARG A 285 -1.08 -6.56 2.11
N TRP A 286 -0.93 -5.26 2.37
CA TRP A 286 0.37 -4.65 2.61
C TRP A 286 1.07 -5.30 3.80
N SER A 287 0.36 -5.33 4.94
CA SER A 287 0.89 -5.90 6.18
C SER A 287 1.27 -7.38 6.03
N GLU A 288 0.47 -8.16 5.31
CA GLU A 288 0.73 -9.57 5.03
C GLU A 288 1.99 -9.75 4.15
N GLY A 289 2.11 -8.94 3.10
CA GLY A 289 3.30 -8.92 2.25
C GLY A 289 4.55 -8.54 3.04
N ASP A 290 4.50 -7.46 3.81
CA ASP A 290 5.59 -6.97 4.64
C ASP A 290 6.07 -8.03 5.65
N PHE A 291 5.16 -8.75 6.28
CA PHE A 291 5.54 -9.82 7.21
C PHE A 291 6.04 -11.07 6.51
N GLN A 292 5.59 -11.37 5.29
CA GLN A 292 6.23 -12.40 4.47
C GLN A 292 7.67 -12.04 4.12
N ILE A 293 8.00 -10.76 3.89
CA ILE A 293 9.41 -10.34 3.75
C ILE A 293 10.18 -10.70 5.02
N LEU A 294 9.67 -10.32 6.19
CA LEU A 294 10.30 -10.56 7.49
C LEU A 294 10.60 -12.05 7.74
N LEU A 295 9.67 -12.92 7.35
CA LEU A 295 9.76 -14.38 7.55
C LEU A 295 10.56 -15.10 6.45
N SER A 296 10.97 -14.41 5.40
CA SER A 296 11.67 -15.00 4.26
C SER A 296 13.17 -14.76 4.29
N LYS A 297 13.88 -15.31 3.28
CA LYS A 297 15.29 -14.99 3.02
C LYS A 297 15.55 -13.49 2.76
N TYR A 298 14.50 -12.71 2.47
CA TYR A 298 14.57 -11.27 2.22
C TYR A 298 14.43 -10.42 3.48
N CYS A 299 14.39 -11.02 4.69
CA CYS A 299 14.48 -10.26 5.93
C CYS A 299 15.68 -9.29 5.88
N PRO A 300 15.50 -7.98 6.13
CA PRO A 300 16.59 -7.00 6.00
C PRO A 300 17.83 -7.37 6.81
N PHE A 301 17.65 -7.90 8.02
CA PHE A 301 18.75 -8.33 8.90
C PHE A 301 19.48 -9.60 8.45
N VAL A 302 18.93 -10.35 7.49
CA VAL A 302 19.57 -11.52 6.87
C VAL A 302 20.10 -11.17 5.50
N TYR A 303 19.26 -10.61 4.63
CA TYR A 303 19.58 -10.34 3.24
C TYR A 303 20.51 -9.13 3.04
N GLY A 304 20.28 -8.09 3.85
CA GLY A 304 21.02 -6.83 3.85
C GLY A 304 22.26 -6.83 4.74
N TRP A 305 22.50 -7.90 5.51
CA TRP A 305 23.65 -8.00 6.40
C TRP A 305 24.97 -7.83 5.62
N GLY A 306 25.78 -6.86 6.02
CA GLY A 306 27.04 -6.51 5.34
C GLY A 306 26.88 -5.79 3.99
N LYS A 307 25.64 -5.53 3.54
CA LYS A 307 25.34 -4.84 2.26
C LYS A 307 24.65 -3.49 2.47
N MET A 308 23.97 -3.32 3.60
CA MET A 308 23.26 -2.11 3.98
C MET A 308 23.69 -1.66 5.38
N SER A 309 23.55 -0.37 5.68
CA SER A 309 23.77 0.13 7.03
C SER A 309 22.70 -0.44 7.98
N VAL A 310 23.05 -0.59 9.26
CA VAL A 310 22.10 -1.07 10.28
C VAL A 310 20.88 -0.15 10.37
N ALA A 311 21.09 1.17 10.28
CA ALA A 311 20.00 2.15 10.28
C ALA A 311 19.05 1.96 9.09
N HIS A 312 19.57 1.68 7.90
CA HIS A 312 18.75 1.43 6.71
C HIS A 312 18.01 0.07 6.81
N MET A 313 18.64 -0.98 7.38
CA MET A 313 17.93 -2.24 7.66
C MET A 313 16.80 -2.04 8.68
N MET A 314 17.02 -1.21 9.70
CA MET A 314 15.99 -0.88 10.71
C MET A 314 14.83 -0.09 10.10
N SER A 315 15.08 0.84 9.19
CA SER A 315 14.01 1.64 8.58
C SER A 315 13.07 0.82 7.72
N TYR A 316 13.57 -0.16 6.95
CA TYR A 316 12.73 -1.15 6.28
C TYR A 316 11.85 -1.90 7.29
N SER A 317 12.45 -2.31 8.42
CA SER A 317 11.80 -3.17 9.40
C SER A 317 10.59 -2.53 10.10
N ILE A 318 10.50 -1.20 10.13
CA ILE A 318 9.35 -0.48 10.73
C ILE A 318 8.02 -0.98 10.15
N TYR A 319 7.97 -1.17 8.83
CA TYR A 319 6.79 -1.65 8.11
C TYR A 319 6.62 -3.17 8.24
N LEU A 320 7.72 -3.91 8.20
CA LEU A 320 7.72 -5.38 8.32
C LEU A 320 7.17 -5.89 9.66
N PHE A 321 7.25 -5.08 10.72
CA PHE A 321 6.69 -5.39 12.03
C PHE A 321 5.22 -4.96 12.22
N TRP A 322 4.55 -4.41 11.20
CA TRP A 322 3.13 -4.03 11.29
C TRP A 322 2.23 -5.18 11.78
N PRO A 323 2.28 -6.42 11.23
CA PRO A 323 1.46 -7.52 11.76
C PRO A 323 1.79 -7.90 13.19
N VAL A 324 3.07 -7.99 13.55
CA VAL A 324 3.49 -8.40 14.89
C VAL A 324 3.02 -7.40 15.95
N ASN A 325 2.97 -6.11 15.61
CA ASN A 325 2.48 -5.04 16.48
C ASN A 325 0.97 -5.16 16.81
N SER A 326 0.22 -5.99 16.08
CA SER A 326 -1.17 -6.30 16.45
C SER A 326 -1.26 -6.95 17.83
N LEU A 327 -0.35 -7.86 18.18
CA LEU A 327 -0.38 -8.63 19.43
C LEU A 327 -0.28 -7.75 20.69
N PRO A 328 0.75 -6.90 20.86
CA PRO A 328 0.80 -6.00 22.02
C PRO A 328 -0.36 -4.99 22.03
N THR A 329 -0.85 -4.56 20.86
CA THR A 329 -2.00 -3.65 20.78
C THR A 329 -3.28 -4.33 21.31
N TRP A 330 -3.47 -5.60 21.01
CA TRP A 330 -4.57 -6.39 21.58
C TRP A 330 -4.46 -6.54 23.09
N CYS A 331 -3.26 -6.82 23.61
CA CYS A 331 -3.03 -6.82 25.06
C CYS A 331 -3.39 -5.47 25.68
N TYR A 332 -2.96 -4.38 25.05
CA TYR A 332 -3.22 -3.02 25.51
C TYR A 332 -4.71 -2.63 25.47
N ALA A 333 -5.48 -3.14 24.50
CA ALA A 333 -6.90 -2.86 24.35
C ALA A 333 -7.82 -3.77 25.19
N LEU A 334 -7.33 -4.94 25.63
CA LEU A 334 -8.11 -5.89 26.43
C LEU A 334 -7.74 -5.91 27.91
N VAL A 335 -6.45 -6.06 28.23
CA VAL A 335 -6.00 -6.35 29.61
C VAL A 335 -6.36 -5.20 30.56
N PRO A 336 -6.09 -3.92 30.26
CA PRO A 336 -6.47 -2.81 31.16
C PRO A 336 -7.98 -2.73 31.39
N SER A 337 -8.78 -2.99 30.35
CA SER A 337 -10.25 -2.93 30.41
C SER A 337 -10.85 -4.12 31.17
N LEU A 338 -10.26 -5.29 31.03
CA LEU A 338 -10.54 -6.47 31.84
C LEU A 338 -10.21 -6.25 33.32
N CYS A 339 -9.04 -5.68 33.62
CA CYS A 339 -8.65 -5.30 34.98
C CYS A 339 -9.59 -4.23 35.54
N LEU A 340 -9.99 -3.24 34.74
CA LEU A 340 -10.96 -2.21 35.11
C LEU A 340 -12.31 -2.82 35.47
N LEU A 341 -12.80 -3.79 34.70
CA LEU A 341 -14.05 -4.52 35.00
C LEU A 341 -13.99 -5.26 36.33
N ASN A 342 -12.87 -5.90 36.64
CA ASN A 342 -12.69 -6.68 37.86
C ASN A 342 -12.23 -5.85 39.06
N GLY A 343 -11.89 -4.57 38.86
CA GLY A 343 -11.42 -3.68 39.93
C GLY A 343 -9.98 -3.97 40.35
N VAL A 344 -9.21 -4.58 39.46
CA VAL A 344 -7.80 -4.92 39.68
C VAL A 344 -6.93 -3.74 39.21
N PRO A 345 -6.11 -3.14 40.09
CA PRO A 345 -5.17 -2.10 39.69
C PRO A 345 -4.01 -2.70 38.89
N LEU A 346 -3.84 -2.24 37.65
CA LEU A 346 -2.73 -2.65 36.75
C LEU A 346 -1.56 -1.67 36.78
N TYR A 347 -1.86 -0.38 36.97
CA TYR A 347 -0.88 0.70 36.97
C TYR A 347 -0.60 1.18 38.40
N PRO A 348 0.53 1.86 38.64
CA PRO A 348 0.77 2.54 39.90
C PRO A 348 -0.35 3.52 40.24
N LYS A 349 -0.59 3.69 41.54
CA LYS A 349 -1.52 4.69 42.06
C LYS A 349 -1.20 6.08 41.53
N VAL A 350 -2.22 6.90 41.27
CA VAL A 350 -2.04 8.27 40.76
C VAL A 350 -1.26 9.14 41.74
N THR A 351 -1.43 8.89 43.04
CA THR A 351 -0.64 9.55 44.10
C THR A 351 0.79 9.05 44.21
N SER A 352 1.14 7.94 43.55
CA SER A 352 2.49 7.40 43.55
C SER A 352 3.38 8.15 42.55
N PRO A 353 4.63 8.50 42.93
CA PRO A 353 5.62 9.00 41.98
C PRO A 353 5.87 8.06 40.79
N TRP A 354 5.62 6.75 40.97
CA TRP A 354 5.73 5.75 39.90
C TRP A 354 4.68 5.90 38.80
N CYS A 355 3.63 6.72 38.98
CA CYS A 355 2.70 7.06 37.90
C CYS A 355 3.32 8.04 36.88
N ILE A 356 4.33 8.81 37.30
CA ILE A 356 4.94 9.88 36.48
C ILE A 356 5.57 9.32 35.18
N PRO A 357 6.37 8.23 35.19
CA PRO A 357 6.92 7.66 33.96
C PRO A 357 5.84 7.22 32.96
N PHE A 358 4.73 6.65 33.42
CA PHE A 358 3.62 6.25 32.54
C PHE A 358 2.93 7.46 31.90
N ALA A 359 2.66 8.49 32.69
CA ALA A 359 2.10 9.74 32.21
C ALA A 359 3.05 10.41 31.20
N PHE A 360 4.35 10.45 31.50
CA PHE A 360 5.37 11.01 30.61
C PHE A 360 5.41 10.28 29.27
N VAL A 361 5.44 8.94 29.27
CA VAL A 361 5.46 8.14 28.03
C VAL A 361 4.18 8.35 27.23
N ALA A 362 3.01 8.36 27.87
CA ALA A 362 1.74 8.59 27.18
C ALA A 362 1.68 9.99 26.56
N ILE A 363 1.97 11.04 27.33
CA ILE A 363 1.91 12.43 26.87
C ILE A 363 2.95 12.68 25.78
N SER A 364 4.18 12.17 25.93
CA SER A 364 5.22 12.33 24.91
C SER A 364 4.88 11.59 23.63
N SER A 365 4.37 10.36 23.70
CA SER A 365 4.01 9.58 22.50
C SER A 365 2.91 10.25 21.68
N TYR A 366 1.80 10.62 22.32
CA TYR A 366 0.70 11.31 21.63
C TYR A 366 1.06 12.75 21.24
N GLY A 367 1.88 13.42 22.04
CA GLY A 367 2.41 14.75 21.73
C GLY A 367 3.31 14.73 20.48
N SER A 368 4.19 13.74 20.36
CA SER A 368 5.04 13.53 19.19
C SER A 368 4.19 13.18 17.96
N SER A 369 3.22 12.27 18.06
CA SER A 369 2.34 11.95 16.93
C SER A 369 1.53 13.15 16.47
N LEU A 370 1.01 13.96 17.40
CA LEU A 370 0.33 15.20 17.07
C LEU A 370 1.29 16.18 16.39
N HIS A 371 2.51 16.32 16.89
CA HIS A 371 3.52 17.20 16.30
C HIS A 371 3.84 16.78 14.86
N GLU A 372 4.07 15.50 14.61
CA GLU A 372 4.28 14.94 13.26
C GLU A 372 3.11 15.21 12.33
N MET A 373 1.87 15.04 12.82
CA MET A 373 0.68 15.36 12.02
C MET A 373 0.60 16.85 11.66
N LEU A 374 0.92 17.74 12.60
CA LEU A 374 0.96 19.18 12.35
C LEU A 374 2.09 19.58 11.40
N LEU A 375 3.27 18.95 11.51
CA LEU A 375 4.37 19.10 10.55
C LEU A 375 3.94 18.68 9.15
N ALA A 376 3.15 17.60 9.04
CA ALA A 376 2.56 17.14 7.79
C ALA A 376 1.35 17.98 7.31
N LYS A 377 1.13 19.17 7.91
CA LYS A 377 0.04 20.10 7.61
C LYS A 377 -1.36 19.50 7.80
N GLY A 378 -1.48 18.50 8.67
CA GLY A 378 -2.74 17.94 9.12
C GLY A 378 -3.46 18.85 10.11
N THR A 379 -4.75 18.57 10.34
CA THR A 379 -5.58 19.19 11.37
C THR A 379 -5.60 18.33 12.65
N LEU A 380 -6.05 18.91 13.78
CA LEU A 380 -6.33 18.14 15.00
C LEU A 380 -7.32 16.99 14.77
N LYS A 381 -8.34 17.22 13.91
CA LYS A 381 -9.30 16.17 13.55
C LYS A 381 -8.65 15.09 12.70
N SER A 382 -7.70 15.42 11.82
CA SER A 382 -6.92 14.43 11.07
C SER A 382 -6.01 13.61 11.98
N TRP A 383 -5.39 14.23 12.99
CA TRP A 383 -4.63 13.49 14.01
C TRP A 383 -5.54 12.51 14.76
N TRP A 384 -6.71 12.97 15.22
CA TRP A 384 -7.68 12.11 15.90
C TRP A 384 -8.17 10.94 15.02
N ASN A 385 -8.36 11.19 13.72
CA ASN A 385 -8.70 10.15 12.75
C ASN A 385 -7.54 9.18 12.51
N ALA A 386 -6.30 9.67 12.49
CA ALA A 386 -5.10 8.84 12.38
C ALA A 386 -4.92 7.93 13.60
N GLU A 387 -5.11 8.43 14.83
CA GLU A 387 -5.11 7.62 16.06
C GLU A 387 -6.20 6.54 16.04
N ARG A 388 -7.40 6.89 15.55
CA ARG A 388 -8.47 5.89 15.34
C ARG A 388 -8.02 4.82 14.35
N MET A 389 -7.53 5.20 13.19
CA MET A 389 -7.13 4.25 12.14
C MET A 389 -5.92 3.42 12.53
N TRP A 390 -5.00 3.99 13.30
CA TRP A 390 -3.87 3.29 13.93
C TRP A 390 -4.37 2.13 14.80
N MET A 391 -5.36 2.37 15.66
CA MET A 391 -5.95 1.31 16.48
C MET A 391 -6.72 0.31 15.60
N ILE A 392 -7.61 0.80 14.72
CA ILE A 392 -8.46 -0.06 13.90
C ILE A 392 -7.60 -1.03 13.07
N ARG A 393 -6.58 -0.55 12.36
CA ARG A 393 -5.70 -1.40 11.52
C ARG A 393 -5.01 -2.47 12.36
N ARG A 394 -4.47 -2.10 13.53
CA ARG A 394 -3.72 -3.02 14.40
C ARG A 394 -4.58 -4.13 14.99
N VAL A 395 -5.79 -3.80 15.44
CA VAL A 395 -6.68 -4.81 16.04
C VAL A 395 -7.40 -5.67 14.99
N SER A 396 -7.47 -5.19 13.75
CA SER A 396 -8.12 -5.89 12.63
C SER A 396 -7.12 -6.32 11.56
N SER A 397 -6.90 -5.52 10.51
CA SER A 397 -6.14 -5.89 9.31
C SER A 397 -4.77 -6.49 9.62
N TYR A 398 -4.02 -5.94 10.57
CA TYR A 398 -2.69 -6.44 10.94
C TYR A 398 -2.75 -7.76 11.69
N LEU A 399 -3.76 -7.95 12.55
CA LEU A 399 -3.99 -9.24 13.22
C LEU A 399 -4.31 -10.33 12.20
N PHE A 400 -5.22 -10.07 11.26
CA PHE A 400 -5.56 -11.04 10.21
C PHE A 400 -4.35 -11.32 9.31
N ALA A 401 -3.58 -10.31 8.94
CA ALA A 401 -2.34 -10.49 8.19
C ALA A 401 -1.32 -11.36 8.94
N PHE A 402 -1.19 -11.16 10.27
CA PHE A 402 -0.33 -11.98 11.11
C PHE A 402 -0.79 -13.44 11.12
N ILE A 403 -2.07 -13.69 11.43
CA ILE A 403 -2.65 -15.03 11.49
C ILE A 403 -2.51 -15.75 10.15
N ASP A 404 -2.92 -15.12 9.05
CA ASP A 404 -2.89 -15.71 7.72
C ASP A 404 -1.46 -16.05 7.29
N SER A 405 -0.49 -15.17 7.58
CA SER A 405 0.92 -15.42 7.27
C SER A 405 1.49 -16.59 8.06
N ILE A 406 1.14 -16.72 9.35
CA ILE A 406 1.55 -17.86 10.18
C ILE A 406 0.88 -19.15 9.68
N LEU A 407 -0.41 -19.13 9.38
CA LEU A 407 -1.14 -20.27 8.83
C LEU A 407 -0.52 -20.74 7.50
N LYS A 408 -0.15 -19.80 6.61
CA LYS A 408 0.58 -20.09 5.38
C LYS A 408 1.94 -20.73 5.66
N LEU A 409 2.68 -20.22 6.64
CA LEU A 409 4.00 -20.76 7.01
C LEU A 409 3.92 -22.22 7.50
N VAL A 410 2.86 -22.58 8.23
CA VAL A 410 2.65 -23.96 8.72
C VAL A 410 1.88 -24.86 7.73
N GLY A 411 1.61 -24.39 6.51
CA GLY A 411 0.95 -25.16 5.45
C GLY A 411 -0.57 -25.34 5.61
N LEU A 412 -1.21 -24.52 6.46
CA LEU A 412 -2.66 -24.55 6.72
C LEU A 412 -3.44 -23.41 6.05
N GLY A 413 -2.75 -22.46 5.41
CA GLY A 413 -3.37 -21.29 4.76
C GLY A 413 -3.44 -21.41 3.23
N GLU A 414 -4.54 -20.95 2.64
CA GLU A 414 -4.67 -20.81 1.19
C GLU A 414 -4.07 -19.48 0.69
N SER A 415 -3.50 -19.49 -0.52
CA SER A 415 -3.01 -18.28 -1.18
C SER A 415 -4.14 -17.53 -1.90
N GLY A 416 -4.91 -16.74 -1.16
CA GLY A 416 -5.83 -15.75 -1.74
C GLY A 416 -5.16 -14.41 -2.02
N PHE A 417 -5.53 -13.75 -3.12
CA PHE A 417 -5.19 -12.35 -3.39
C PHE A 417 -6.49 -11.57 -3.59
N ASP A 418 -6.90 -10.79 -2.59
CA ASP A 418 -8.08 -9.96 -2.69
C ASP A 418 -7.75 -8.69 -3.48
N ILE A 419 -8.56 -8.38 -4.50
CA ILE A 419 -8.42 -7.13 -5.24
C ILE A 419 -9.15 -6.04 -4.47
N THR A 420 -8.44 -4.97 -4.10
CA THR A 420 -9.08 -3.80 -3.48
C THR A 420 -9.84 -3.02 -4.54
N THR A 421 -11.12 -2.75 -4.27
CA THR A 421 -11.93 -1.82 -5.06
C THR A 421 -11.64 -0.38 -4.66
N LYS A 422 -11.39 0.47 -5.67
CA LYS A 422 -11.26 1.93 -5.51
C LYS A 422 -12.50 2.69 -6.01
N VAL A 423 -13.48 1.95 -6.51
CA VAL A 423 -14.75 2.46 -6.99
C VAL A 423 -15.80 2.14 -5.95
N SER A 424 -16.45 3.17 -5.43
CA SER A 424 -17.60 3.06 -4.54
C SER A 424 -18.84 3.61 -5.22
N ASP A 425 -20.03 3.22 -4.76
CA ASP A 425 -21.27 3.85 -5.21
C ASP A 425 -21.34 5.34 -4.78
N GLU A 426 -22.16 6.12 -5.49
CA GLU A 426 -22.32 7.57 -5.25
C GLU A 426 -22.75 7.89 -3.82
N ASP A 427 -23.54 7.01 -3.21
CA ASP A 427 -24.04 7.15 -1.85
C ASP A 427 -22.88 7.05 -0.83
N ALA A 428 -21.97 6.09 -1.02
CA ALA A 428 -20.75 5.92 -0.24
C ALA A 428 -19.75 7.06 -0.48
N MET A 429 -19.59 7.54 -1.72
CA MET A 429 -18.77 8.72 -2.02
C MET A 429 -19.26 9.95 -1.28
N ARG A 430 -20.57 10.22 -1.30
CA ARG A 430 -21.18 11.35 -0.59
C ARG A 430 -20.95 11.27 0.93
N ARG A 431 -21.04 10.06 1.51
CA ARG A 431 -20.73 9.86 2.94
C ARG A 431 -19.25 10.10 3.25
N HIS A 432 -18.36 9.63 2.38
CA HIS A 432 -16.92 9.90 2.48
C HIS A 432 -16.64 11.41 2.46
N GLU A 433 -17.18 12.16 1.51
CA GLU A 433 -17.04 13.63 1.44
C GLU A 433 -17.55 14.35 2.70
N GLN A 434 -18.61 13.81 3.32
CA GLN A 434 -19.17 14.29 4.59
C GLN A 434 -18.37 13.84 5.82
N GLU A 435 -17.28 13.10 5.63
CA GLU A 435 -16.45 12.48 6.67
C GLU A 435 -17.24 11.53 7.59
N ILE A 436 -18.19 10.82 7.01
CA ILE A 436 -19.00 9.79 7.66
C ILE A 436 -18.44 8.42 7.28
N MET A 437 -18.13 7.59 8.27
CA MET A 437 -17.45 6.32 8.08
C MET A 437 -18.35 5.28 7.42
N GLU A 438 -17.97 4.79 6.24
CA GLU A 438 -18.70 3.78 5.49
C GLU A 438 -18.27 2.38 5.89
N PHE A 439 -19.20 1.64 6.49
CA PHE A 439 -19.03 0.22 6.78
C PHE A 439 -19.67 -0.58 5.65
N GLY A 440 -18.87 -1.42 4.99
CA GLY A 440 -19.32 -2.25 3.86
C GLY A 440 -20.04 -3.53 4.31
N GLY A 441 -19.85 -4.60 3.54
CA GLY A 441 -20.41 -5.92 3.85
C GLY A 441 -19.92 -6.53 5.16
N ALA A 442 -20.57 -7.62 5.59
CA ALA A 442 -20.18 -8.33 6.80
C ALA A 442 -18.75 -8.88 6.66
N SER A 443 -17.90 -8.59 7.63
CA SER A 443 -16.48 -8.98 7.64
C SER A 443 -16.04 -9.41 9.04
N PRO A 444 -15.22 -10.47 9.18
CA PRO A 444 -14.60 -10.83 10.45
C PRO A 444 -13.81 -9.68 11.09
N MET A 445 -13.19 -8.82 10.28
CA MET A 445 -12.49 -7.61 10.76
C MET A 445 -13.45 -6.66 11.50
N PHE A 446 -14.68 -6.50 10.99
CA PHE A 446 -15.69 -5.67 11.64
C PHE A 446 -16.27 -6.33 12.90
N VAL A 447 -16.41 -7.67 12.92
CA VAL A 447 -16.85 -8.40 14.12
C VAL A 447 -15.87 -8.18 15.26
N ILE A 448 -14.57 -8.36 15.01
CA ILE A 448 -13.51 -8.12 15.98
C ILE A 448 -13.52 -6.67 16.46
N LEU A 449 -13.58 -5.73 15.53
CA LEU A 449 -13.57 -4.31 15.84
C LEU A 449 -14.74 -3.92 16.74
N ALA A 450 -15.96 -4.25 16.33
CA ALA A 450 -17.17 -3.95 17.09
C ALA A 450 -17.18 -4.65 18.47
N THR A 451 -16.69 -5.89 18.56
CA THR A 451 -16.55 -6.63 19.83
C THR A 451 -15.62 -5.88 20.78
N LEU A 452 -14.41 -5.53 20.33
CA LEU A 452 -13.42 -4.86 21.17
C LEU A 452 -13.91 -3.49 21.65
N THR A 453 -14.56 -2.72 20.77
CA THR A 453 -15.07 -1.40 21.13
C THR A 453 -16.23 -1.47 22.12
N LEU A 454 -17.15 -2.41 21.94
CA LEU A 454 -18.27 -2.63 22.87
C LEU A 454 -17.76 -3.13 24.23
N PHE A 455 -16.78 -4.02 24.24
CA PHE A 455 -16.15 -4.48 25.46
C PHE A 455 -15.52 -3.32 26.25
N ASN A 456 -14.76 -2.45 25.57
CA ASN A 456 -14.18 -1.25 26.18
C ASN A 456 -15.24 -0.25 26.66
N LEU A 457 -16.38 -0.13 25.98
CA LEU A 457 -17.50 0.69 26.44
C LEU A 457 -18.10 0.15 27.75
N ILE A 458 -18.35 -1.16 27.83
CA ILE A 458 -18.86 -1.79 29.05
C ILE A 458 -17.86 -1.64 30.20
N ALA A 459 -16.57 -1.89 29.93
CA ALA A 459 -15.49 -1.70 30.90
C ALA A 459 -15.43 -0.27 31.42
N PHE A 460 -15.50 0.72 30.54
CA PHE A 460 -15.50 2.13 30.91
C PHE A 460 -16.71 2.49 31.79
N LEU A 461 -17.93 2.10 31.38
CA LEU A 461 -19.16 2.45 32.12
C LEU A 461 -19.21 1.79 33.51
N LEU A 462 -18.83 0.51 33.61
CA LEU A 462 -18.79 -0.20 34.89
C LEU A 462 -17.62 0.26 35.76
N GLY A 463 -16.47 0.57 35.17
CA GLY A 463 -15.34 1.19 35.85
C GLY A 463 -15.69 2.56 36.43
N LEU A 464 -16.37 3.41 35.64
CA LEU A 464 -16.85 4.71 36.09
C LEU A 464 -17.85 4.57 37.25
N LYS A 465 -18.80 3.64 37.15
CA LYS A 465 -19.72 3.31 38.25
C LYS A 465 -18.95 2.89 39.51
N ARG A 466 -17.90 2.07 39.37
CA ARG A 466 -17.06 1.64 40.51
C ARG A 466 -16.35 2.83 41.15
N VAL A 467 -15.74 3.71 40.36
CA VAL A 467 -15.06 4.91 40.87
C VAL A 467 -16.03 5.84 41.59
N ILE A 468 -17.24 6.04 41.05
CA ILE A 468 -18.28 6.87 41.69
C ILE A 468 -18.74 6.25 43.03
N THR A 469 -18.87 4.92 43.11
CA THR A 469 -19.39 4.24 44.30
C THR A 469 -18.35 4.01 45.40
N GLN A 470 -17.09 3.76 45.02
CA GLN A 470 -16.00 3.47 45.97
C GLN A 470 -15.14 4.70 46.33
N GLY A 471 -15.37 5.84 45.68
CA GLY A 471 -14.76 7.13 46.04
C GLY A 471 -13.25 7.20 45.78
N SER A 472 -12.53 7.91 46.66
CA SER A 472 -11.13 8.29 46.46
C SER A 472 -10.17 7.10 46.31
N SER A 473 -10.44 5.97 46.97
CA SER A 473 -9.60 4.76 46.89
C SER A 473 -9.59 4.14 45.49
N ALA A 474 -10.77 4.03 44.87
CA ALA A 474 -10.89 3.53 43.50
C ALA A 474 -10.35 4.55 42.48
N MET A 475 -10.55 5.85 42.73
CA MET A 475 -9.97 6.91 41.90
C MET A 475 -8.44 6.83 41.89
N ASP A 476 -7.80 6.67 43.04
CA ASP A 476 -6.34 6.60 43.14
C ASP A 476 -5.75 5.37 42.44
N SER A 477 -6.49 4.26 42.37
CA SER A 477 -5.98 2.96 41.90
C SER A 477 -6.43 2.52 40.51
N LEU A 478 -7.55 3.04 39.99
CA LEU A 478 -8.14 2.60 38.71
C LEU A 478 -8.18 3.69 37.63
N MET A 479 -7.80 4.93 37.96
CA MET A 479 -7.88 6.06 37.02
C MET A 479 -7.09 5.83 35.72
N PRO A 480 -5.86 5.28 35.71
CA PRO A 480 -5.14 5.07 34.45
C PRO A 480 -5.89 4.12 33.49
N GLN A 481 -6.44 3.01 33.99
CA GLN A 481 -7.27 2.11 33.18
C GLN A 481 -8.55 2.79 32.71
N LEU A 482 -9.17 3.62 33.56
CA LEU A 482 -10.38 4.38 33.20
C LEU A 482 -10.10 5.39 32.07
N ILE A 483 -9.00 6.13 32.16
CA ILE A 483 -8.54 7.08 31.12
C ILE A 483 -8.29 6.34 29.81
N LEU A 484 -7.57 5.21 29.88
CA LEU A 484 -7.28 4.41 28.69
C LEU A 484 -8.55 3.86 28.03
N SER A 485 -9.42 3.21 28.80
CA SER A 485 -10.69 2.68 28.29
C SER A 485 -11.56 3.80 27.72
N GLY A 486 -11.59 4.97 28.38
CA GLY A 486 -12.30 6.16 27.89
C GLY A 486 -11.71 6.73 26.60
N PHE A 487 -10.39 6.73 26.47
CA PHE A 487 -9.70 7.13 25.23
C PHE A 487 -10.07 6.21 24.07
N ILE A 488 -10.02 4.88 24.27
CA ILE A 488 -10.43 3.87 23.27
C ILE A 488 -11.88 4.08 22.83
N VAL A 489 -12.80 4.26 23.79
CA VAL A 489 -14.21 4.56 23.52
C VAL A 489 -14.35 5.85 22.69
N SER A 490 -13.58 6.88 23.02
CA SER A 490 -13.65 8.18 22.35
C SER A 490 -13.13 8.13 20.91
N ILE A 491 -12.00 7.47 20.65
CA ILE A 491 -11.48 7.35 19.28
C ILE A 491 -12.39 6.45 18.43
N CYS A 492 -13.01 5.43 19.01
CA CYS A 492 -13.89 4.48 18.32
C CYS A 492 -15.35 4.95 18.19
N PHE A 493 -15.67 6.20 18.52
CA PHE A 493 -17.04 6.71 18.50
C PHE A 493 -17.84 6.44 17.22
N PRO A 494 -17.29 6.59 15.99
CA PRO A 494 -18.02 6.31 14.75
C PRO A 494 -18.53 4.86 14.62
N ILE A 495 -17.90 3.92 15.32
CA ILE A 495 -18.35 2.51 15.36
C ILE A 495 -19.64 2.39 16.18
N PHE A 496 -19.76 3.13 17.29
CA PHE A 496 -21.01 3.17 18.07
C PHE A 496 -22.13 3.85 17.29
N GLU A 497 -21.83 4.92 16.55
CA GLU A 497 -22.81 5.53 15.65
C GLU A 497 -23.32 4.51 14.63
N ALA A 498 -22.41 3.74 14.02
CA ALA A 498 -22.75 2.71 13.05
C ALA A 498 -23.49 1.50 13.65
N LEU A 499 -23.29 1.19 14.94
CA LEU A 499 -23.98 0.10 15.63
C LEU A 499 -25.39 0.50 16.10
N PHE A 500 -25.55 1.70 16.65
CA PHE A 500 -26.73 2.05 17.45
C PHE A 500 -27.58 3.20 16.89
N ILE A 501 -26.96 4.15 16.20
CA ILE A 501 -27.62 5.42 15.82
C ILE A 501 -28.02 5.40 14.34
N ARG A 502 -27.11 4.98 13.47
CA ARG A 502 -27.27 5.08 12.02
C ARG A 502 -28.27 4.05 11.48
N ARG A 503 -29.05 4.50 10.50
CA ARG A 503 -30.06 3.69 9.79
C ARG A 503 -29.82 3.63 8.29
N ASP A 504 -28.85 4.37 7.78
CA ASP A 504 -28.46 4.38 6.37
C ASP A 504 -27.66 3.12 5.98
N LYS A 505 -27.35 2.98 4.68
CA LYS A 505 -26.67 1.80 4.13
C LYS A 505 -25.22 1.65 4.59
N GLY A 506 -24.60 2.72 5.08
CA GLY A 506 -23.22 2.73 5.53
C GLY A 506 -23.00 2.31 6.98
N ARG A 507 -24.04 1.83 7.66
CA ARG A 507 -23.96 1.31 9.02
C ARG A 507 -23.37 -0.10 9.05
N LEU A 508 -22.97 -0.55 10.23
CA LEU A 508 -22.50 -1.93 10.39
C LEU A 508 -23.63 -2.94 10.08
N PRO A 509 -23.34 -4.04 9.37
CA PRO A 509 -24.32 -5.10 9.13
C PRO A 509 -24.92 -5.65 10.43
N ILE A 510 -26.22 -5.95 10.42
CA ILE A 510 -26.93 -6.46 11.62
C ILE A 510 -26.28 -7.76 12.13
N SER A 511 -25.83 -8.62 11.22
CA SER A 511 -25.13 -9.87 11.57
C SER A 511 -23.84 -9.61 12.36
N VAL A 512 -23.09 -8.57 11.98
CA VAL A 512 -21.89 -8.15 12.71
C VAL A 512 -22.26 -7.66 14.09
N ALA A 513 -23.25 -6.76 14.20
CA ALA A 513 -23.70 -6.23 15.49
C ALA A 513 -24.15 -7.34 16.46
N TYR A 514 -24.98 -8.28 15.99
CA TYR A 514 -25.44 -9.42 16.81
C TYR A 514 -24.28 -10.30 17.28
N THR A 515 -23.40 -10.69 16.35
CA THR A 515 -22.24 -11.54 16.66
C THR A 515 -21.32 -10.85 17.67
N SER A 516 -21.04 -9.56 17.49
CA SER A 516 -20.19 -8.80 18.41
C SER A 516 -20.79 -8.67 19.80
N ILE A 517 -22.11 -8.48 19.94
CA ILE A 517 -22.78 -8.44 21.25
C ILE A 517 -22.64 -9.79 21.96
N VAL A 518 -22.87 -10.90 21.26
CA VAL A 518 -22.71 -12.25 21.83
C VAL A 518 -21.27 -12.48 22.30
N LEU A 519 -20.28 -12.13 21.48
CA LEU A 519 -18.87 -12.28 21.84
C LEU A 519 -18.47 -11.41 23.05
N VAL A 520 -18.95 -10.17 23.12
CA VAL A 520 -18.69 -9.29 24.27
C VAL A 520 -19.26 -9.85 25.56
N LEU A 521 -20.48 -10.41 25.52
CA LEU A 521 -21.07 -11.06 26.69
C LEU A 521 -20.17 -12.22 27.15
N LEU A 522 -19.75 -13.11 26.24
CA LEU A 522 -18.84 -14.20 26.55
C LEU A 522 -17.52 -13.73 27.17
N ILE A 523 -16.89 -12.70 26.60
CA ILE A 523 -15.64 -12.13 27.11
C ILE A 523 -15.84 -11.53 28.52
N SER A 524 -16.98 -10.87 28.74
CA SER A 524 -17.29 -10.24 30.03
C SER A 524 -17.54 -11.25 31.15
N TYR A 525 -17.83 -12.51 30.82
CA TYR A 525 -17.97 -13.61 31.77
C TYR A 525 -16.68 -14.40 32.03
N ILE A 526 -15.56 -14.06 31.39
CA ILE A 526 -14.28 -14.72 31.65
C ILE A 526 -13.82 -14.33 33.07
N PRO A 527 -13.72 -15.28 34.02
CA PRO A 527 -13.21 -15.00 35.35
C PRO A 527 -11.72 -14.65 35.25
N ILE A 528 -11.32 -13.56 35.89
CA ILE A 528 -9.91 -13.21 36.07
C ILE A 528 -9.56 -13.51 37.52
N PHE A 529 -8.54 -14.36 37.68
CA PHE A 529 -8.03 -14.88 38.93
C PHE A 529 -7.59 -13.80 39.92
#